data_AF-M7T818-F1
#
_entry.id   AF-M7T818-F1
#
_cell.length_a   1.000
_cell.length_b   1.000
_cell.length_c   1.000
_cell.angle_alpha   90.00
_cell.angle_beta   90.00
_cell.angle_gamma   90.00
#
_symmetry.space_group_name_H-M   'P 1'
#
loop_
_entity.id
_entity.type
_entity.pdbx_description
1 polymer ?
#
loop_
_entity_poly.entity_id
_entity_poly.type
_entity_poly.pdbx_seq_one_letter_code
_entity_poly.pdbx_strand_id
1 'polypeptide(L)'
;MIGIIPVVEQLLQQSPTTHYAYLCHPCVQHISKLRREGGFCGYRNIQMLTSYIVGAGAPGAERLHNKIPSIFRIQEYIETAWDMGTSRSYQLADTRYPSRCEVQAFKSPEPRAAEAALFQAIERYFQTGDHDPRDKVRCTSLPPIYFQHRGHSLTIFGLEKRTNGAAELLVFDPMFRDPDTIAENVGRKIKHRNPDHALKLYRRGQKYLRKYHEFEILRLS
;
A
#
# COMPACT_ATOMS: atom_id res chain seq x y z
N MET A 1 7.27 -6.28 -9.16
CA MET A 1 7.89 -7.52 -8.65
C MET A 1 6.90 -8.18 -7.71
N ILE A 2 6.52 -9.42 -8.02
CA ILE A 2 5.69 -10.24 -7.14
C ILE A 2 6.57 -10.88 -6.05
N GLY A 3 6.01 -11.14 -4.86
CA GLY A 3 6.70 -11.89 -3.82
C GLY A 3 7.58 -11.08 -2.87
N ILE A 4 7.57 -9.74 -2.95
CA ILE A 4 8.30 -8.89 -2.00
C ILE A 4 7.65 -8.92 -0.60
N ILE A 5 6.32 -8.94 -0.51
CA ILE A 5 5.63 -8.98 0.80
C ILE A 5 6.06 -10.20 1.63
N PRO A 6 6.11 -11.43 1.10
CA PRO A 6 6.67 -12.59 1.81
C PRO A 6 8.13 -12.44 2.26
N VAL A 7 8.95 -11.67 1.54
CA VAL A 7 10.33 -11.38 1.99
C VAL A 7 10.30 -10.40 3.17
N VAL A 8 9.48 -9.36 3.09
CA VAL A 8 9.30 -8.37 4.18
C VAL A 8 8.70 -9.03 5.42
N GLU A 9 7.76 -9.96 5.27
CA GLU A 9 7.19 -10.79 6.34
C GLU A 9 8.30 -11.52 7.11
N GLN A 10 9.19 -12.22 6.40
CA GLN A 10 10.32 -12.92 7.04
C GLN A 10 11.27 -11.98 7.77
N LEU A 11 11.48 -10.76 7.25
CA LEU A 11 12.29 -9.74 7.92
C LEU A 11 11.61 -9.22 9.19
N LEU A 12 10.30 -8.96 9.15
CA LEU A 12 9.51 -8.54 10.32
C LEU A 12 9.51 -9.62 11.41
N GLN A 13 9.38 -10.88 11.01
CA GLN A 13 9.50 -12.01 11.95
C GLN A 13 10.85 -12.02 12.66
N GLN A 14 11.94 -11.74 11.94
CA GLN A 14 13.30 -11.70 12.48
C GLN A 14 13.64 -10.41 13.22
N SER A 15 12.91 -9.32 13.01
CA SER A 15 13.20 -8.02 13.62
C SER A 15 13.00 -8.05 15.14
N PRO A 16 14.03 -7.75 15.95
CA PRO A 16 13.90 -7.70 17.41
C PRO A 16 13.12 -6.47 17.89
N THR A 17 12.90 -5.50 17.01
CA THR A 17 12.24 -4.23 17.33
C THR A 17 10.82 -4.14 16.80
N THR A 18 10.37 -5.15 16.02
CA THR A 18 8.96 -5.33 15.66
C THR A 18 8.23 -5.97 16.85
N HIS A 19 7.22 -5.30 17.38
CA HIS A 19 6.31 -5.90 18.36
C HIS A 19 5.25 -6.75 17.64
N TYR A 20 4.54 -6.15 16.69
CA TYR A 20 3.73 -6.86 15.71
C TYR A 20 3.61 -6.07 14.42
N ALA A 21 3.16 -6.71 13.36
CA ALA A 21 2.82 -6.05 12.10
C ALA A 21 1.57 -6.66 11.46
N TYR A 22 0.88 -5.87 10.66
CA TYR A 22 -0.14 -6.34 9.72
C TYR A 22 0.38 -6.19 8.30
N LEU A 23 0.04 -7.14 7.44
CA LEU A 23 0.34 -7.11 6.01
C LEU A 23 -0.94 -7.35 5.20
N CYS A 24 -1.05 -6.67 4.06
CA CYS A 24 -2.08 -6.94 3.06
C CYS A 24 -1.79 -8.25 2.31
N HIS A 25 -2.68 -8.60 1.38
CA HIS A 25 -2.58 -9.84 0.62
C HIS A 25 -1.22 -9.95 -0.11
N PRO A 26 -0.53 -11.11 -0.03
CA PRO A 26 0.85 -11.26 -0.52
C PRO A 26 1.01 -11.20 -2.04
N CYS A 27 -0.10 -11.25 -2.80
CA CYS A 27 -0.08 -11.15 -4.27
C CYS A 27 0.24 -9.75 -4.79
N VAL A 28 0.16 -8.72 -3.94
CA VAL A 28 0.45 -7.34 -4.33
C VAL A 28 1.88 -7.25 -4.85
N GLN A 29 2.02 -6.67 -6.05
CA GLN A 29 3.31 -6.47 -6.68
C GLN A 29 3.82 -5.07 -6.42
N HIS A 30 5.09 -4.93 -6.04
CA HIS A 30 5.74 -3.63 -6.03
C HIS A 30 6.08 -3.19 -7.47
N ILE A 31 5.53 -2.07 -7.93
CA ILE A 31 5.76 -1.56 -9.28
C ILE A 31 6.41 -0.19 -9.19
N SER A 32 7.65 -0.12 -9.65
CA SER A 32 8.46 1.10 -9.65
C SER A 32 8.51 1.74 -11.03
N LYS A 33 8.98 2.98 -11.08
CA LYS A 33 9.14 3.74 -12.31
C LYS A 33 10.18 3.13 -13.24
N LEU A 34 9.99 3.41 -14.52
CA LEU A 34 10.97 3.15 -15.55
C LEU A 34 12.10 4.19 -15.53
N ARG A 35 13.23 3.84 -16.15
CA ARG A 35 14.35 4.77 -16.29
C ARG A 35 13.92 5.95 -17.16
N ARG A 36 14.22 7.18 -16.74
CA ARG A 36 13.82 8.45 -17.41
C ARG A 36 12.30 8.72 -17.40
N GLU A 37 11.54 8.01 -16.58
CA GLU A 37 10.12 8.28 -16.38
C GLU A 37 9.89 9.45 -15.40
N GLY A 38 8.93 10.32 -15.73
CA GLY A 38 8.54 11.51 -14.97
C GLY A 38 7.62 11.23 -13.77
N GLY A 39 6.82 12.22 -13.39
CA GLY A 39 5.94 12.21 -12.21
C GLY A 39 4.70 11.32 -12.33
N PHE A 40 4.90 10.02 -12.48
CA PHE A 40 3.82 9.03 -12.65
C PHE A 40 3.56 8.17 -11.40
N CYS A 41 3.93 8.64 -10.20
CA CYS A 41 3.77 7.86 -8.96
C CYS A 41 2.30 7.43 -8.75
N GLY A 42 1.33 8.30 -9.03
CA GLY A 42 -0.10 7.95 -8.93
C GLY A 42 -0.48 6.75 -9.80
N TYR A 43 -0.08 6.73 -11.06
CA TYR A 43 -0.34 5.61 -11.97
C TYR A 43 0.33 4.32 -11.51
N ARG A 44 1.58 4.40 -11.03
CA ARG A 44 2.30 3.22 -10.51
C ARG A 44 1.62 2.66 -9.27
N ASN A 45 1.12 3.51 -8.38
CA ASN A 45 0.31 3.07 -7.24
C ASN A 45 -1.03 2.44 -7.69
N ILE A 46 -1.72 2.98 -8.70
CA ILE A 46 -2.90 2.34 -9.30
C ILE A 46 -2.54 0.95 -9.86
N GLN A 47 -1.37 0.80 -10.50
CA GLN A 47 -0.89 -0.51 -10.94
C GLN A 47 -0.67 -1.48 -9.76
N MET A 48 -0.19 -1.00 -8.62
CA MET A 48 -0.04 -1.83 -7.42
C MET A 48 -1.39 -2.24 -6.83
N LEU A 49 -2.39 -1.34 -6.76
CA LEU A 49 -3.75 -1.69 -6.35
C LEU A 49 -4.40 -2.70 -7.30
N THR A 50 -4.28 -2.49 -8.61
CA THR A 50 -4.83 -3.43 -9.61
C THR A 50 -4.11 -4.77 -9.62
N SER A 51 -2.84 -4.83 -9.19
CA SER A 51 -2.14 -6.11 -8.99
C SER A 51 -2.78 -6.98 -7.91
N TYR A 52 -3.38 -6.37 -6.88
CA TYR A 52 -4.23 -7.09 -5.92
C TYR A 52 -5.50 -7.60 -6.60
N ILE A 53 -6.23 -6.72 -7.30
CA ILE A 53 -7.51 -7.07 -7.93
C ILE A 53 -7.33 -8.30 -8.83
N VAL A 54 -6.31 -8.27 -9.69
CA VAL A 54 -5.99 -9.36 -10.61
C VAL A 54 -5.44 -10.58 -9.85
N GLY A 55 -4.49 -10.39 -8.94
CA GLY A 55 -3.80 -11.49 -8.27
C GLY A 55 -4.66 -12.26 -7.26
N ALA A 56 -5.64 -11.60 -6.66
CA ALA A 56 -6.58 -12.21 -5.71
C ALA A 56 -7.90 -12.66 -6.39
N GLY A 57 -8.08 -12.39 -7.69
CA GLY A 57 -9.35 -12.64 -8.37
C GLY A 57 -10.51 -11.83 -7.79
N ALA A 58 -10.23 -10.62 -7.29
CA ALA A 58 -11.23 -9.77 -6.67
C ALA A 58 -12.21 -9.20 -7.73
N PRO A 59 -13.41 -8.73 -7.33
CA PRO A 59 -14.36 -8.12 -8.24
C PRO A 59 -13.72 -7.02 -9.10
N GLY A 60 -13.92 -7.10 -10.43
CA GLY A 60 -13.33 -6.18 -11.40
C GLY A 60 -12.07 -6.71 -12.11
N ALA A 61 -11.52 -7.86 -11.71
CA ALA A 61 -10.40 -8.50 -12.40
C ALA A 61 -10.71 -8.78 -13.88
N GLU A 62 -11.94 -9.19 -14.19
CA GLU A 62 -12.40 -9.45 -15.55
C GLU A 62 -12.38 -8.21 -16.44
N ARG A 63 -12.68 -7.04 -15.86
CA ARG A 63 -12.66 -5.74 -16.56
C ARG A 63 -11.25 -5.24 -16.82
N LEU A 64 -10.31 -5.66 -15.98
CA LEU A 64 -8.88 -5.48 -16.21
C LEU A 64 -8.32 -6.52 -17.18
N HIS A 65 -9.17 -7.36 -17.77
CA HIS A 65 -8.79 -8.47 -18.66
C HIS A 65 -7.79 -9.41 -17.98
N ASN A 66 -7.90 -9.57 -16.64
CA ASN A 66 -6.98 -10.31 -15.79
C ASN A 66 -5.51 -9.88 -15.96
N LYS A 67 -5.27 -8.60 -16.25
CA LYS A 67 -3.93 -8.03 -16.44
C LYS A 67 -3.80 -6.70 -15.71
N ILE A 68 -2.60 -6.43 -15.21
CA ILE A 68 -2.28 -5.11 -14.66
C ILE A 68 -2.24 -4.12 -15.83
N PRO A 69 -3.07 -3.06 -15.84
CA PRO A 69 -3.16 -2.14 -16.96
C PRO A 69 -1.88 -1.32 -17.13
N SER A 70 -1.57 -0.93 -18.36
CA SER A 70 -0.50 0.03 -18.64
C SER A 70 -0.88 1.44 -18.17
N ILE A 71 0.08 2.37 -18.09
CA ILE A 71 -0.20 3.78 -17.76
C ILE A 71 -1.21 4.37 -18.76
N PHE A 72 -1.01 4.15 -20.06
CA PHE A 72 -1.93 4.64 -21.10
C PHE A 72 -3.34 4.09 -20.90
N ARG A 73 -3.46 2.80 -20.57
CA ARG A 73 -4.77 2.20 -20.32
C ARG A 73 -5.44 2.76 -19.06
N ILE A 74 -4.66 3.09 -18.03
CA ILE A 74 -5.18 3.79 -16.84
C ILE A 74 -5.68 5.19 -17.21
N GLN A 75 -4.94 5.93 -18.05
CA GLN A 75 -5.37 7.25 -18.53
C GLN A 75 -6.70 7.15 -19.29
N GLU A 76 -6.80 6.20 -20.23
CA GLU A 76 -8.06 5.94 -20.95
C GLU A 76 -9.22 5.62 -20.00
N TYR A 77 -8.99 4.81 -18.95
CA TYR A 77 -10.02 4.52 -17.95
C TYR A 77 -10.47 5.75 -17.17
N ILE A 78 -9.54 6.64 -16.81
CA ILE A 78 -9.84 7.88 -16.10
C ILE A 78 -10.63 8.83 -17.01
N GLU A 79 -10.19 9.01 -18.25
CA GLU A 79 -10.86 9.86 -19.24
C GLU A 79 -12.27 9.36 -19.54
N THR A 80 -12.42 8.06 -19.77
CA THR A 80 -13.72 7.41 -19.97
C THR A 80 -14.65 7.63 -18.77
N ALA A 81 -14.13 7.53 -17.55
CA ALA A 81 -14.92 7.78 -16.35
C ALA A 81 -15.38 9.25 -16.25
N TRP A 82 -14.54 10.20 -16.67
CA TRP A 82 -14.91 11.62 -16.73
C TRP A 82 -15.99 11.90 -17.77
N ASP A 83 -15.89 11.30 -18.96
CA ASP A 83 -16.89 11.42 -20.04
C ASP A 83 -18.26 10.86 -19.63
N MET A 84 -18.26 9.83 -18.79
CA MET A 84 -19.49 9.25 -18.21
C MET A 84 -20.11 10.11 -17.10
N GLY A 85 -19.55 11.28 -16.79
CA GLY A 85 -20.07 12.18 -15.78
C GLY A 85 -19.73 11.79 -14.34
N THR A 86 -18.74 10.91 -14.12
CA THR A 86 -18.23 10.51 -12.78
C THR A 86 -17.38 11.62 -12.12
N SER A 87 -17.70 12.86 -12.45
CA SER A 87 -16.89 14.04 -12.23
C SER A 87 -17.56 14.88 -11.15
N ARG A 88 -17.40 14.50 -9.86
CA ARG A 88 -17.30 15.43 -8.69
C ARG A 88 -17.52 14.82 -7.30
N SER A 89 -17.87 13.56 -7.19
CA SER A 89 -17.89 12.86 -5.91
C SER A 89 -17.39 11.45 -6.14
N TYR A 90 -16.37 11.03 -5.39
CA TYR A 90 -15.73 9.72 -5.42
C TYR A 90 -16.65 8.57 -4.98
N GLN A 91 -17.95 8.68 -5.24
CA GLN A 91 -18.89 7.59 -5.16
C GLN A 91 -18.87 6.89 -6.52
N LEU A 92 -17.97 5.91 -6.64
CA LEU A 92 -18.21 4.77 -7.52
C LEU A 92 -19.39 3.97 -6.93
N ALA A 93 -20.58 4.57 -6.98
CA ALA A 93 -21.85 4.01 -6.55
C ALA A 93 -22.79 3.97 -7.77
N ASP A 94 -22.25 3.58 -8.92
CA ASP A 94 -23.06 2.94 -9.93
C ASP A 94 -23.01 1.45 -9.65
N THR A 95 -24.19 0.83 -9.51
CA THR A 95 -24.43 -0.62 -9.40
C THR A 95 -23.68 -1.47 -10.44
N ARG A 96 -23.14 -0.84 -11.48
CA ARG A 96 -22.27 -1.45 -12.49
C ARG A 96 -20.80 -1.53 -12.09
N TYR A 97 -20.29 -0.98 -10.97
CA TYR A 97 -18.86 -1.07 -10.58
C TYR A 97 -18.73 -1.72 -9.19
N PRO A 98 -18.48 -3.04 -9.12
CA PRO A 98 -18.61 -3.82 -7.89
C PRO A 98 -17.49 -3.60 -6.86
N SER A 99 -16.42 -2.89 -7.20
CA SER A 99 -15.38 -2.50 -6.23
C SER A 99 -15.67 -1.09 -5.73
N ARG A 100 -16.23 -0.99 -4.51
CA ARG A 100 -16.41 0.30 -3.85
C ARG A 100 -15.02 0.82 -3.46
N CYS A 101 -14.66 2.00 -3.97
CA CYS A 101 -13.47 2.70 -3.49
C CYS A 101 -13.93 3.69 -2.42
N GLU A 102 -13.27 3.66 -1.27
CA GLU A 102 -13.53 4.61 -0.20
C GLU A 102 -12.34 5.54 -0.06
N VAL A 103 -12.60 6.84 -0.18
CA VAL A 103 -11.62 7.91 -0.03
C VAL A 103 -11.77 8.53 1.35
N GLN A 104 -10.66 8.69 2.06
CA GLN A 104 -10.63 9.36 3.35
C GLN A 104 -9.49 10.37 3.39
N ALA A 105 -9.81 11.62 3.75
CA ALA A 105 -8.85 12.69 3.94
C ALA A 105 -8.59 12.93 5.43
N PHE A 106 -7.34 13.23 5.78
CA PHE A 106 -6.89 13.58 7.12
C PHE A 106 -6.22 14.95 7.05
N LYS A 107 -6.87 15.93 7.69
CA LYS A 107 -6.36 17.30 7.82
C LYS A 107 -6.69 17.80 9.21
N SER A 108 -5.71 18.37 9.89
CA SER A 108 -5.91 18.98 11.20
C SER A 108 -4.98 20.18 11.37
N PRO A 109 -5.46 21.29 11.96
CA PRO A 109 -4.61 22.41 12.34
C PRO A 109 -3.70 22.05 13.54
N GLU A 110 -4.07 21.05 14.34
CA GLU A 110 -3.27 20.61 15.48
C GLU A 110 -2.05 19.80 15.00
N PRO A 111 -0.84 20.15 15.45
CA PRO A 111 0.36 19.40 15.11
C PRO A 111 0.18 17.91 15.40
N ARG A 112 0.49 17.07 14.40
CA ARG A 112 0.50 15.59 14.50
C ARG A 112 -0.87 14.91 14.65
N ALA A 113 -1.97 15.65 14.83
CA ALA A 113 -3.29 15.06 14.94
C ALA A 113 -3.72 14.33 13.65
N ALA A 114 -3.44 14.92 12.48
CA ALA A 114 -3.71 14.28 11.18
C ALA A 114 -2.92 12.97 11.00
N GLU A 115 -1.65 12.95 11.44
CA GLU A 115 -0.79 11.76 11.41
C GLU A 115 -1.32 10.67 12.35
N ALA A 116 -1.74 11.03 13.57
CA ALA A 116 -2.31 10.10 14.53
C ALA A 116 -3.62 9.48 14.01
N ALA A 117 -4.49 10.31 13.42
CA ALA A 117 -5.74 9.86 12.80
C ALA A 117 -5.49 8.91 11.62
N LEU A 118 -4.48 9.21 10.78
CA LEU A 118 -4.04 8.32 9.70
C LEU A 118 -3.60 6.96 10.26
N PHE A 119 -2.68 6.92 11.22
CA PHE A 119 -2.23 5.66 11.81
C PHE A 119 -3.37 4.84 12.41
N GLN A 120 -4.29 5.50 13.10
CA GLN A 120 -5.45 4.85 13.69
C GLN A 120 -6.39 4.27 12.62
N ALA A 121 -6.61 4.99 11.51
CA ALA A 121 -7.43 4.50 10.40
C ALA A 121 -6.80 3.30 9.69
N ILE A 122 -5.49 3.34 9.43
CA ILE A 122 -4.76 2.22 8.82
C ILE A 122 -4.75 0.98 9.74
N GLU A 123 -4.54 1.18 11.05
CA GLU A 123 -4.59 0.10 12.02
C GLU A 123 -5.96 -0.57 12.07
N ARG A 124 -7.03 0.23 12.16
CA ARG A 124 -8.41 -0.27 12.13
C ARG A 124 -8.71 -1.03 10.84
N TYR A 125 -8.23 -0.55 9.70
CA TYR A 125 -8.42 -1.23 8.42
C TYR A 125 -7.82 -2.63 8.46
N PHE A 126 -6.56 -2.78 8.87
CA PHE A 126 -5.94 -4.10 8.91
C PHE A 126 -6.56 -5.03 9.97
N GLN A 127 -7.10 -4.47 11.05
CA GLN A 127 -7.84 -5.24 12.06
C GLN A 127 -9.15 -5.84 11.55
N THR A 128 -9.71 -5.36 10.43
CA THR A 128 -10.93 -5.96 9.86
C THR A 128 -10.65 -7.22 9.04
N GLY A 129 -9.39 -7.49 8.69
CA GLY A 129 -8.99 -8.68 7.96
C GLY A 129 -8.96 -9.90 8.89
N ASP A 130 -9.15 -11.09 8.33
CA ASP A 130 -8.94 -12.33 9.09
C ASP A 130 -7.44 -12.49 9.42
N HIS A 131 -7.13 -12.77 10.69
CA HIS A 131 -5.78 -12.96 11.21
C HIS A 131 -5.79 -13.54 12.63
N ASP A 132 -4.71 -14.20 13.04
CA ASP A 132 -4.50 -14.57 14.45
C ASP A 132 -3.86 -13.40 15.21
N PRO A 133 -4.51 -12.82 16.24
CA PRO A 133 -3.94 -11.72 17.02
C PRO A 133 -2.66 -12.11 17.78
N ARG A 134 -2.42 -13.41 18.00
CA ARG A 134 -1.21 -13.93 18.66
C ARG A 134 0.01 -13.93 17.75
N ASP A 135 -0.19 -13.86 16.43
CA ASP A 135 0.92 -13.81 15.49
C ASP A 135 1.64 -12.47 15.57
N LYS A 136 2.98 -12.56 15.53
CA LYS A 136 3.85 -11.39 15.43
C LYS A 136 3.64 -10.66 14.10
N VAL A 137 3.46 -11.40 13.01
CA VAL A 137 3.16 -10.82 11.69
C VAL A 137 1.84 -11.39 11.22
N ARG A 138 0.85 -10.51 11.13
CA ARG A 138 -0.56 -10.80 10.85
C ARG A 138 -0.83 -10.59 9.38
N CYS A 139 -0.68 -11.65 8.61
CA CYS A 139 -0.93 -11.64 7.17
C CYS A 139 -2.44 -11.74 6.93
N THR A 140 -3.00 -10.73 6.25
CA THR A 140 -4.44 -10.64 5.95
C THR A 140 -4.69 -10.90 4.47
N SER A 141 -5.96 -11.13 4.11
CA SER A 141 -6.40 -11.14 2.70
C SER A 141 -6.81 -9.76 2.18
N LEU A 142 -6.56 -8.69 2.94
CA LEU A 142 -7.03 -7.36 2.58
C LEU A 142 -6.24 -6.75 1.39
N PRO A 143 -6.87 -5.85 0.62
CA PRO A 143 -6.17 -5.02 -0.36
C PRO A 143 -5.05 -4.13 0.24
N PRO A 144 -4.09 -3.66 -0.59
CA PRO A 144 -3.24 -2.55 -0.21
C PRO A 144 -4.02 -1.22 -0.27
N ILE A 145 -3.49 -0.16 0.35
CA ILE A 145 -4.10 1.17 0.40
C ILE A 145 -3.29 2.14 -0.45
N TYR A 146 -3.96 2.89 -1.33
CA TYR A 146 -3.33 4.04 -2.00
C TYR A 146 -3.18 5.16 -0.99
N PHE A 147 -1.99 5.76 -0.90
CA PHE A 147 -1.67 6.81 0.07
C PHE A 147 -1.09 8.03 -0.64
N GLN A 148 -1.68 9.19 -0.41
CA GLN A 148 -1.28 10.48 -0.96
C GLN A 148 -0.91 11.44 0.16
N HIS A 149 0.16 12.18 -0.07
CA HIS A 149 0.43 13.43 0.64
C HIS A 149 0.97 14.45 -0.38
N ARG A 150 1.23 15.69 0.05
CA ARG A 150 1.73 16.73 -0.86
C ARG A 150 3.02 16.27 -1.58
N GLY A 151 2.96 16.26 -2.91
CA GLY A 151 4.10 16.02 -3.80
C GLY A 151 4.46 14.56 -4.07
N HIS A 152 3.80 13.58 -3.43
CA HIS A 152 4.09 12.17 -3.69
C HIS A 152 2.94 11.23 -3.28
N SER A 153 2.88 10.06 -3.91
CA SER A 153 1.99 8.97 -3.53
C SER A 153 2.74 7.67 -3.37
N LEU A 154 2.23 6.84 -2.48
CA LEU A 154 2.80 5.55 -2.07
C LEU A 154 1.68 4.51 -2.01
N THR A 155 2.05 3.24 -1.89
CA THR A 155 1.10 2.16 -1.61
C THR A 155 1.41 1.58 -0.24
N ILE A 156 0.50 1.72 0.72
CA ILE A 156 0.62 1.09 2.04
C ILE A 156 0.25 -0.39 1.89
N PHE A 157 1.19 -1.27 2.17
CA PHE A 157 0.97 -2.72 2.17
C PHE A 157 0.93 -3.30 3.59
N GLY A 158 1.09 -2.47 4.62
CA GLY A 158 1.02 -2.91 6.01
C GLY A 158 1.24 -1.81 7.04
N LEU A 159 1.19 -2.22 8.30
CA LEU A 159 1.47 -1.37 9.46
C LEU A 159 2.32 -2.16 10.46
N GLU A 160 3.38 -1.55 10.95
CA GLU A 160 4.21 -2.10 12.02
C GLU A 160 4.01 -1.32 13.32
N LYS A 161 3.82 -2.04 14.44
CA LYS A 161 4.08 -1.52 15.78
C LYS A 161 5.44 -2.00 16.27
N ARG A 162 6.23 -1.04 16.72
CA ARG A 162 7.57 -1.22 17.26
C ARG A 162 7.50 -1.53 18.76
N THR A 163 8.49 -2.22 19.30
CA THR A 163 8.58 -2.54 20.75
C THR A 163 8.69 -1.30 21.64
N ASN A 164 9.14 -0.17 21.10
CA ASN A 164 9.16 1.12 21.79
C ASN A 164 7.82 1.89 21.69
N GLY A 165 6.76 1.27 21.17
CA GLY A 165 5.44 1.86 21.01
C GLY A 165 5.25 2.71 19.74
N ALA A 166 6.31 2.98 18.97
CA ALA A 166 6.18 3.70 17.71
C ALA A 166 5.42 2.89 16.66
N ALA A 167 4.68 3.58 15.78
CA ALA A 167 4.03 2.98 14.62
C ALA A 167 4.73 3.43 13.34
N GLU A 168 4.84 2.53 12.37
CA GLU A 168 5.37 2.82 11.04
C GLU A 168 4.48 2.23 9.96
N LEU A 169 4.17 3.03 8.94
CA LEU A 169 3.53 2.51 7.73
C LEU A 169 4.57 1.67 6.98
N LEU A 170 4.13 0.53 6.45
CA LEU A 170 4.92 -0.27 5.51
C LEU A 170 4.45 0.08 4.10
N VAL A 171 5.34 0.65 3.29
CA VAL A 171 4.99 1.24 2.00
C VAL A 171 5.87 0.73 0.87
N PHE A 172 5.25 0.57 -0.30
CA PHE A 172 5.93 0.57 -1.58
C PHE A 172 6.02 2.00 -2.11
N ASP A 173 7.22 2.37 -2.53
CA ASP A 173 7.50 3.68 -3.10
C ASP A 173 7.82 3.52 -4.59
N PRO A 174 6.93 3.95 -5.49
CA PRO A 174 7.11 3.73 -6.92
C PRO A 174 8.34 4.46 -7.49
N MET A 175 8.99 5.34 -6.74
CA MET A 175 10.23 5.98 -7.18
C MET A 175 11.45 5.07 -7.14
N PHE A 176 11.40 3.97 -6.39
CA PHE A 176 12.55 3.13 -6.14
C PHE A 176 12.25 1.68 -6.50
N ARG A 177 13.22 1.02 -7.12
CA ARG A 177 13.21 -0.44 -7.27
C ARG A 177 13.59 -1.06 -5.94
N ASP A 178 13.08 -2.27 -5.69
CA ASP A 178 13.66 -3.11 -4.64
C ASP A 178 15.13 -3.40 -5.00
N PRO A 179 16.05 -3.29 -4.03
CA PRO A 179 17.44 -3.65 -4.26
C PRO A 179 17.56 -5.17 -4.45
N ASP A 180 18.60 -5.60 -5.16
CA ASP A 180 18.84 -7.03 -5.44
C ASP A 180 18.95 -7.85 -4.15
N THR A 181 19.48 -7.24 -3.08
CA THR A 181 19.55 -7.83 -1.73
C THR A 181 18.20 -8.19 -1.13
N ILE A 182 17.09 -7.67 -1.66
CA ILE A 182 15.73 -8.07 -1.30
C ILE A 182 15.11 -8.91 -2.41
N ALA A 183 15.25 -8.49 -3.67
CA ALA A 183 14.64 -9.16 -4.81
C ALA A 183 15.10 -10.62 -5.00
N GLU A 184 16.39 -10.90 -4.78
CA GLU A 184 16.96 -12.26 -4.94
C GLU A 184 16.47 -13.25 -3.87
N ASN A 185 15.80 -12.74 -2.83
CA ASN A 185 15.24 -13.55 -1.75
C ASN A 185 13.79 -14.00 -2.00
N VAL A 186 13.17 -13.56 -3.09
CA VAL A 186 11.81 -13.99 -3.45
C VAL A 186 11.75 -15.51 -3.60
N GLY A 187 10.78 -16.13 -2.92
CA GLY A 187 10.60 -17.59 -2.91
C GLY A 187 11.62 -18.37 -2.07
N ARG A 188 12.48 -17.68 -1.29
CA ARG A 188 13.49 -18.31 -0.44
C ARG A 188 13.21 -18.07 1.04
N LYS A 189 13.59 -19.05 1.88
CA LYS A 189 13.65 -18.86 3.32
C LYS A 189 14.95 -18.11 3.66
N ILE A 190 14.84 -16.96 4.32
CA ILE A 190 15.98 -16.10 4.60
C ILE A 190 16.31 -16.03 6.08
N LYS A 191 17.61 -15.94 6.38
CA LYS A 191 18.12 -15.51 7.67
C LYS A 191 18.94 -14.24 7.46
N HIS A 192 18.40 -13.10 7.86
CA HIS A 192 19.01 -11.80 7.58
C HIS A 192 19.77 -11.29 8.80
N ARG A 193 21.06 -10.93 8.63
CA ARG A 193 21.91 -10.50 9.75
C ARG A 193 21.41 -9.22 10.44
N ASN A 194 20.83 -8.30 9.67
CA ASN A 194 20.30 -7.03 10.17
C ASN A 194 18.93 -6.73 9.55
N PRO A 195 17.85 -7.38 10.01
CA PRO A 195 16.52 -7.25 9.41
C PRO A 195 15.98 -5.82 9.46
N ASP A 196 16.26 -5.07 10.53
CA ASP A 196 15.80 -3.69 10.67
C ASP A 196 16.43 -2.72 9.67
N HIS A 197 17.68 -2.96 9.29
CA HIS A 197 18.32 -2.19 8.23
C HIS A 197 17.63 -2.40 6.87
N ALA A 198 17.29 -3.65 6.54
CA ALA A 198 16.57 -3.98 5.32
C ALA A 198 15.14 -3.37 5.32
N LEU A 199 14.44 -3.47 6.45
CA LEU A 199 13.08 -2.94 6.61
C LEU A 199 13.00 -1.41 6.52
N LYS A 200 14.10 -0.70 6.75
CA LYS A 200 14.15 0.78 6.66
C LYS A 200 13.67 1.31 5.30
N LEU A 201 13.87 0.54 4.22
CA LEU A 201 13.40 0.92 2.88
C LEU A 201 11.86 1.09 2.84
N TYR A 202 11.15 0.20 3.54
CA TYR A 202 9.69 0.10 3.53
C TYR A 202 9.02 0.92 4.64
N ARG A 203 9.73 1.26 5.71
CA ARG A 203 9.18 1.98 6.86
C ARG A 203 8.98 3.48 6.60
N ARG A 204 7.80 3.99 6.95
CA ARG A 204 7.49 5.42 7.06
C ARG A 204 6.85 5.69 8.42
N GLY A 205 7.68 6.04 9.39
CA GLY A 205 7.26 6.47 10.71
C GLY A 205 7.07 7.99 10.85
N GLN A 206 6.91 8.43 12.09
CA GLN A 206 6.58 9.82 12.44
C GLN A 206 7.56 10.85 11.88
N LYS A 207 8.86 10.53 11.84
CA LYS A 207 9.89 11.43 11.29
C LYS A 207 9.67 11.76 9.81
N TYR A 208 9.10 10.82 9.06
CA TYR A 208 8.73 11.03 7.67
C TYR A 208 7.44 11.85 7.56
N LEU A 209 6.40 11.43 8.29
CA LEU A 209 5.05 11.97 8.15
C LEU A 209 4.89 13.39 8.71
N ARG A 210 5.64 13.77 9.75
CA ARG A 210 5.59 15.11 10.37
C ARG A 210 5.91 16.29 9.43
N LYS A 211 6.41 16.01 8.23
CA LYS A 211 6.71 17.01 7.19
C LYS A 211 5.46 17.45 6.42
N TYR A 212 4.33 16.77 6.64
CA TYR A 212 3.08 16.96 5.92
C TYR A 212 1.96 17.20 6.92
N HIS A 213 0.95 17.97 6.49
CA HIS A 213 -0.20 18.35 7.32
C HIS A 213 -1.53 17.79 6.80
N GLU A 214 -1.47 17.17 5.62
CA GLU A 214 -2.61 16.69 4.86
C GLU A 214 -2.25 15.35 4.24
N PHE A 215 -3.15 14.39 4.40
CA PHE A 215 -3.02 13.04 3.90
C PHE A 215 -4.35 12.61 3.29
N GLU A 216 -4.30 11.82 2.24
CA GLU A 216 -5.48 11.18 1.67
C GLU A 216 -5.17 9.71 1.44
N ILE A 217 -6.16 8.86 1.69
CA ILE A 217 -6.08 7.44 1.37
C ILE A 217 -7.25 7.03 0.49
N LEU A 218 -7.02 6.03 -0.34
CA LEU A 218 -8.07 5.29 -1.04
C LEU A 218 -7.91 3.80 -0.74
N ARG A 219 -8.98 3.19 -0.25
CA ARG A 219 -9.07 1.76 0.04
C ARG A 219 -10.14 1.10 -0.85
N LEU A 220 -9.90 -0.16 -1.22
CA LEU A 220 -10.90 -1.01 -1.87
C LEU A 220 -11.75 -1.67 -0.77
N SER A 221 -13.08 -1.64 -0.92
CA SER A 221 -14.04 -2.37 -0.07
C SER A 221 -14.79 -3.47 -0.82
#